data_AF-A0A9X3ZLT6-F1
#
_entry.id   AF-A0A9X3ZLT6-F1
#
_cell.length_a   1.000
_cell.length_b   1.000
_cell.length_c   1.000
_cell.angle_alpha   90.00
_cell.angle_beta   90.00
_cell.angle_gamma   90.00
#
_symmetry.space_group_name_H-M   'P 1'
#
loop_
_entity.id
_entity.type
_entity.pdbx_description
1 polymer ?
#
loop_
_entity_poly.entity_id
_entity_poly.type
_entity_poly.pdbx_seq_one_letter_code
_entity_poly.pdbx_strand_id
1 'polypeptide(L)'
;MNKKMLYAVIGTMAILHNGKRYEKGDKIELIAEEAENLSLYIQLDQSELEKQKEERRLAEEKAEKERLAAEKAQKKAEEKTKEKADK
;
A
#
# COMPACT_ATOMS: atom_id res chain seq x y z
N MET A 1 -8.96 -9.47 3.34
CA MET A 1 -7.58 -9.06 3.01
C MET A 1 -7.58 -8.52 1.60
N ASN A 2 -7.32 -7.23 1.39
CA ASN A 2 -7.10 -6.70 0.04
C ASN A 2 -5.81 -7.32 -0.47
N LYS A 3 -5.90 -8.21 -1.46
CA LYS A 3 -4.73 -8.81 -2.10
C LYS A 3 -4.02 -7.68 -2.84
N LYS A 4 -2.82 -7.33 -2.37
CA LYS A 4 -2.02 -6.25 -2.97
C LYS A 4 -1.51 -6.76 -4.32
N MET A 5 -1.89 -6.08 -5.39
CA MET A 5 -1.39 -6.36 -6.73
C MET A 5 -0.02 -5.70 -6.91
N LEU A 6 0.90 -6.37 -7.58
CA LEU A 6 2.24 -5.94 -7.93
C LEU A 6 2.36 -6.05 -9.43
N TYR A 7 2.94 -5.02 -10.03
CA TYR A 7 3.26 -5.03 -11.44
C TYR A 7 4.69 -5.53 -11.61
N ALA A 8 4.87 -6.46 -12.52
CA ALA A 8 6.17 -6.98 -12.87
C ALA A 8 6.30 -7.14 -14.38
N VAL A 9 7.55 -7.19 -14.83
CA VAL A 9 7.91 -7.41 -16.24
C VAL A 9 8.53 -8.79 -16.35
N ILE A 10 8.14 -9.57 -17.36
CA ILE A 10 8.76 -10.87 -17.61
C ILE A 10 10.22 -10.67 -18.04
N GLY A 11 11.17 -11.25 -17.28
CA GLY A 11 12.60 -11.01 -17.45
C GLY A 11 13.33 -12.05 -18.31
N THR A 12 13.01 -13.34 -18.14
CA THR A 12 13.80 -14.44 -18.70
C THR A 12 13.07 -15.23 -19.79
N MET A 13 11.94 -15.84 -19.47
CA MET A 13 11.21 -16.75 -20.35
C MET A 13 9.70 -16.57 -20.22
N ALA A 14 8.97 -17.00 -21.24
CA ALA A 14 7.52 -16.83 -21.29
C ALA A 14 6.83 -17.57 -20.13
N ILE A 15 5.83 -16.92 -19.53
CA ILE A 15 5.07 -17.47 -18.41
C ILE A 15 3.61 -17.61 -18.84
N LEU A 16 2.99 -18.74 -18.51
CA LEU A 16 1.54 -18.91 -18.59
C LEU A 16 0.95 -18.61 -17.21
N HIS A 17 0.13 -17.57 -17.12
CA HIS A 17 -0.52 -17.17 -15.88
C HIS A 17 -1.99 -16.82 -16.15
N ASN A 18 -2.90 -17.39 -15.35
CA ASN A 18 -4.36 -17.21 -15.51
C ASN A 18 -4.86 -17.43 -16.94
N GLY A 19 -4.32 -18.43 -17.64
CA GLY A 19 -4.70 -18.77 -19.01
C GLY A 19 -4.14 -17.83 -20.09
N LYS A 20 -3.37 -16.81 -19.73
CA LYS A 20 -2.70 -15.91 -20.65
C LYS A 20 -1.20 -16.15 -20.64
N ARG A 21 -0.60 -16.20 -21.84
CA ARG A 21 0.85 -16.29 -22.02
C ARG A 21 1.44 -14.89 -22.07
N TYR A 22 2.49 -14.67 -21.30
CA TYR A 22 3.25 -13.43 -21.21
C TYR A 22 4.67 -13.70 -21.70
N GLU A 23 5.15 -12.91 -22.65
CA GLU A 23 6.49 -12.98 -23.23
C GLU A 23 7.46 -12.05 -22.51
N LYS A 24 8.77 -12.19 -22.77
CA LYS A 24 9.78 -11.30 -22.20
C LYS A 24 9.48 -9.84 -22.51
N GLY A 25 9.45 -9.00 -21.48
CA GLY A 25 9.10 -7.59 -21.58
C GLY A 25 7.63 -7.28 -21.34
N ASP A 26 6.75 -8.30 -21.34
CA ASP A 26 5.34 -8.08 -21.03
C ASP A 26 5.14 -7.72 -19.56
N LYS A 27 4.17 -6.84 -19.32
CA LYS A 27 3.70 -6.51 -17.98
C LYS A 27 2.67 -7.53 -17.51
N ILE A 28 2.88 -8.04 -16.31
CA ILE A 28 1.98 -8.93 -15.59
C ILE A 28 1.61 -8.30 -14.25
N GLU A 29 0.35 -8.45 -13.87
CA GLU A 29 -0.17 -8.03 -12.58
C GLU A 29 -0.34 -9.28 -11.72
N LEU A 30 0.29 -9.29 -10.55
CA LEU A 30 0.41 -10.46 -9.68
C LEU A 30 0.05 -10.07 -8.26
N ILE A 31 -0.55 -10.95 -7.48
CA ILE A 31 -0.61 -10.71 -6.03
C ILE A 31 0.79 -10.87 -5.42
N ALA A 32 1.02 -10.29 -4.23
CA ALA A 32 2.31 -10.38 -3.54
C ALA A 32 2.89 -11.81 -3.47
N GLU A 33 2.06 -12.80 -3.15
CA GLU A 33 2.45 -14.21 -3.09
C GLU A 33 2.83 -14.80 -4.46
N GLU A 34 2.09 -14.46 -5.52
CA GLU A 34 2.42 -14.89 -6.88
C GLU A 34 3.71 -14.26 -7.38
N ALA A 35 3.96 -12.99 -7.04
CA ALA A 35 5.19 -12.31 -7.39
C ALA A 35 6.41 -12.90 -6.68
N GLU A 36 6.27 -13.34 -5.42
CA GLU A 36 7.31 -14.05 -4.70
C GLU A 36 7.62 -15.40 -5.35
N ASN A 37 6.59 -16.18 -5.69
CA ASN A 37 6.73 -17.46 -6.39
C ASN A 37 7.37 -17.32 -7.78
N LEU A 38 7.09 -16.23 -8.49
CA LEU A 38 7.61 -15.95 -9.83
C LEU A 38 8.86 -15.06 -9.84
N SER A 39 9.45 -14.74 -8.69
CA SER A 39 10.54 -13.78 -8.52
C SER A 39 11.80 -14.06 -9.35
N LEU A 40 12.04 -15.33 -9.73
CA LEU A 40 13.14 -15.72 -10.62
C LEU A 40 12.89 -15.38 -12.11
N TYR A 41 11.63 -15.20 -12.48
CA TYR A 41 11.20 -15.04 -13.87
C TYR A 41 10.68 -13.64 -14.18
N ILE A 42 10.39 -12.86 -13.14
CA ILE A 42 9.86 -11.51 -13.25
C ILE A 42 10.81 -10.49 -12.64
N GLN A 43 10.71 -9.25 -13.09
CA GLN A 43 11.33 -8.10 -12.46
C GLN A 43 10.21 -7.18 -11.97
N LEU A 44 10.15 -6.93 -10.67
CA LEU A 44 9.17 -5.97 -10.14
C LEU A 44 9.38 -4.63 -10.82
N ASP A 45 8.29 -4.03 -11.29
CA ASP A 45 8.32 -2.71 -11.90
C ASP A 45 8.68 -1.70 -10.79
N GLN A 46 9.92 -1.23 -10.80
CA GLN A 46 10.44 -0.30 -9.79
C GLN A 46 9.59 0.98 -9.73
N SER A 47 9.03 1.42 -10.85
CA SER A 47 8.20 2.63 -10.88
C SER A 47 6.87 2.44 -10.13
N GLU A 48 6.25 1.26 -10.29
CA GLU A 48 5.02 0.91 -9.57
C GLU A 48 5.30 0.58 -8.09
N LEU A 49 6.47 0.01 -7.79
CA LEU A 49 6.91 -0.21 -6.41
C LEU A 49 7.06 1.13 -5.66
N GLU A 50 7.70 2.12 -6.29
CA GLU A 50 7.85 3.45 -5.72
C GLU A 50 6.51 4.18 -5.57
N LYS A 51 5.62 4.10 -6.57
CA LYS A 51 4.25 4.63 -6.44
C LYS A 51 3.50 4.02 -5.26
N GLN A 52 3.57 2.70 -5.08
CA GLN A 52 2.92 2.03 -3.94
C GLN A 52 3.49 2.42 -2.59
N LYS A 53 4.81 2.64 -2.50
CA LYS A 53 5.42 3.15 -1.27
C LYS A 53 4.92 4.55 -0.96
N GLU A 54 4.84 5.41 -1.98
CA GLU A 54 4.37 6.77 -1.81
C GLU A 54 2.88 6.83 -1.43
N GLU A 55 2.03 6.03 -2.07
CA GLU A 55 0.61 5.91 -1.68
C GLU A 55 0.44 5.44 -0.23
N ARG A 56 1.25 4.48 0.22
CA ARG A 56 1.26 4.05 1.62
C ARG A 56 1.69 5.16 2.56
N ARG A 57 2.77 5.88 2.23
CA ARG A 57 3.26 7.00 3.02
C ARG A 57 2.18 8.08 3.17
N LEU A 58 1.49 8.42 2.08
CA LEU A 58 0.39 9.39 2.11
C LEU A 58 -0.81 8.91 2.93
N ALA A 59 -1.17 7.63 2.84
CA ALA A 59 -2.24 7.05 3.63
C ALA A 59 -1.90 7.05 5.13
N GLU A 60 -0.66 6.72 5.50
CA GLU A 60 -0.16 6.76 6.87
C GLU A 60 -0.13 8.19 7.42
N GLU A 61 0.39 9.15 6.66
CA GLU A 61 0.39 10.57 7.05
C GLU A 61 -1.05 11.10 7.25
N LYS A 62 -2.00 10.68 6.41
CA LYS A 62 -3.40 11.07 6.55
C LYS A 62 -4.00 10.49 7.84
N ALA A 63 -3.79 9.20 8.09
CA ALA A 63 -4.26 8.53 9.29
C ALA A 63 -3.66 9.16 10.57
N GLU A 64 -2.38 9.54 10.54
CA GLU A 64 -1.73 10.22 11.65
C GLU A 64 -2.31 11.63 11.90
N LYS A 65 -2.55 12.41 10.83
CA LYS A 65 -3.20 13.72 10.95
C LYS A 65 -4.60 13.61 11.55
N GLU A 66 -5.38 12.60 11.14
CA GLU A 66 -6.70 12.32 11.71
C GLU A 66 -6.61 11.93 13.20
N ARG A 67 -5.64 11.09 13.58
CA ARG A 67 -5.38 10.73 14.99
C ARG A 67 -5.04 11.95 15.84
N LEU A 68 -4.12 12.80 15.36
CA LEU A 68 -3.71 14.03 16.05
C LEU A 68 -4.87 15.02 16.18
N ALA A 69 -5.74 15.13 15.16
CA ALA A 69 -6.92 15.98 15.21
C ALA A 69 -7.93 15.48 16.25
N ALA A 70 -8.18 14.16 16.29
CA ALA A 70 -9.04 13.54 17.28
C ALA A 70 -8.51 13.71 18.71
N GLU A 71 -7.19 13.53 18.92
CA GLU A 71 -6.56 13.71 20.23
C GLU A 71 -6.68 15.16 20.72
N LYS A 72 -6.42 16.15 19.85
CA LYS A 72 -6.61 17.56 20.19
C LYS A 72 -8.06 17.90 20.52
N ALA A 73 -9.02 17.28 19.83
CA ALA A 73 -10.44 17.49 20.10
C ALA A 73 -10.83 16.91 21.48
N GLN A 74 -10.34 15.72 21.83
CA GLN A 74 -10.55 15.12 23.14
C GLN A 74 -9.96 15.96 24.27
N LYS A 75 -8.69 16.39 24.15
CA LYS A 75 -8.05 17.24 25.16
C LYS A 75 -8.81 18.55 25.40
N LYS A 76 -9.25 19.23 24.33
CA LYS A 76 -10.09 20.44 24.46
C LYS A 76 -11.45 20.17 25.10
N ALA A 77 -12.04 18.99 24.86
CA ALA A 77 -13.28 18.61 25.51
C ALA A 77 -13.07 18.39 27.01
N GLU A 78 -12.02 17.65 27.39
CA GLU A 78 -11.64 17.38 28.78
C GLU A 78 -11.31 18.67 29.57
N GLU A 79 -10.58 19.61 28.98
CA GLU A 79 -10.29 20.91 29.58
C GLU A 79 -11.58 21.69 29.87
N LYS A 80 -12.53 21.72 28.93
CA LYS A 80 -13.83 22.37 29.11
C LYS A 80 -14.69 21.70 30.18
N THR A 81 -14.60 20.38 30.35
CA THR A 81 -15.33 19.70 31.44
C THR A 81 -14.70 19.98 32.80
N LYS A 82 -13.37 20.06 32.89
CA LYS A 82 -12.67 20.42 34.14
C LYS A 82 -12.97 21.87 34.56
N GLU A 83 -12.89 22.84 33.65
CA GLU A 83 -13.25 24.24 33.92
C GLU A 83 -14.71 24.43 34.39
N LYS A 84 -15.62 23.56 33.97
CA LYS A 84 -17.02 23.57 34.43
C LYS A 84 -17.24 22.86 35.75
N ALA A 85 -16.35 21.95 36.14
CA ALA A 85 -16.45 21.23 37.41
C ALA A 85 -15.82 22.01 38.58
N ASP A 86 -14.87 22.90 38.29
CA ASP A 86 -14.21 23.78 39.27
C ASP A 86 -14.92 25.15 39.47
N LYS A 87 -16.11 25.35 38.89
CA LYS A 87 -16.95 26.55 39.02
C LYS A 87 -18.26 26.24 39.73
#